data_AF-A0A4V1FBD9-F1
#
_entry.id   AF-A0A4V1FBD9-F1
#
_cell.length_a   1.000
_cell.length_b   1.000
_cell.length_c   1.000
_cell.angle_alpha   90.00
_cell.angle_beta   90.00
_cell.angle_gamma   90.00
#
_symmetry.space_group_name_H-M   'P 1'
#
loop_
_entity.id
_entity.type
_entity.pdbx_description
1 polymer ?
#
loop_
_entity_poly.entity_id
_entity_poly.type
_entity_poly.pdbx_seq_one_letter_code
_entity_poly.pdbx_strand_id
1 'polypeptide(L)'
;MSALEERFRALLRWYPRAWRERDGEVLLATLLDDAEARGLEEPTAADAWSIRVHGLAARMTPATAALAAAVGLALYVCAMLVQSAGLMVDPHLALGVDGATLGAVWQILVVVATTAVGTPLVAIALLALARSRLGAGAGSSVAAALAVLVAGAIQAADAVRTIVAPVVATDLVSITGVAQPTATLVAAVVAGVGLLSFVHDLVLRPSGLVARWLVAFACTAALVGVGVAVSMTGLVWVIAFAVLVLALSTEVRRRHDADDAAARGEWRPAPVAMLSGAAILLGAPSMLSVAASSALPGMVREEGLWQLFALAILGTTLLLVALAIVGSASVGTIAWFAGGAGVAASAATIIAVLLGIASAQGQLVLWIASAMAGAAVACTLLPIAPGGGPALRAAIAVAVGVTLAAFALQALPFVLGLLWLGAIPLLVVAGGRHRRARERRRSLESTAA
;
A
#
# COMPACT_ATOMS: atom_id res chain seq x y z
N MET A 1 -47.93 -3.37 -2.76
CA MET A 1 -46.58 -3.97 -2.68
C MET A 1 -46.76 -5.38 -2.19
N SER A 2 -46.29 -6.38 -2.95
CA SER A 2 -46.36 -7.77 -2.51
C SER A 2 -45.28 -8.03 -1.44
N ALA A 3 -45.50 -9.00 -0.56
CA ALA A 3 -44.50 -9.38 0.46
C ALA A 3 -43.17 -9.85 -0.19
N LEU A 4 -43.26 -10.45 -1.39
CA LEU A 4 -42.11 -10.87 -2.20
C LEU A 4 -41.28 -9.68 -2.70
N GLU A 5 -41.93 -8.63 -3.21
CA GLU A 5 -41.30 -7.39 -3.66
C GLU A 5 -40.54 -6.69 -2.52
N GLU A 6 -41.13 -6.62 -1.33
CA GLU A 6 -40.46 -6.06 -0.14
C GLU A 6 -39.21 -6.85 0.25
N ARG A 7 -39.26 -8.19 0.19
CA ARG A 7 -38.13 -9.07 0.48
C ARG A 7 -36.99 -8.89 -0.54
N PHE A 8 -37.30 -8.82 -1.83
CA PHE A 8 -36.28 -8.52 -2.85
C PHE A 8 -35.70 -7.12 -2.69
N ARG A 9 -36.51 -6.10 -2.39
CA ARG A 9 -36.01 -4.75 -2.08
C ARG A 9 -35.08 -4.73 -0.85
N ALA A 10 -35.37 -5.53 0.17
CA ALA A 10 -34.50 -5.68 1.32
C ALA A 10 -33.15 -6.31 0.93
N LEU A 11 -33.16 -7.33 0.07
CA LEU A 11 -31.95 -7.95 -0.47
C LEU A 11 -31.14 -6.99 -1.35
N LEU A 12 -31.78 -6.13 -2.14
CA LEU A 12 -31.08 -5.16 -2.97
C LEU A 12 -30.27 -4.15 -2.15
N ARG A 13 -30.57 -3.92 -0.85
CA ARG A 13 -29.78 -3.03 0.03
C ARG A 13 -28.30 -3.42 0.15
N TRP A 14 -27.95 -4.67 -0.18
CA TRP A 14 -26.56 -5.12 -0.29
C TRP A 14 -25.79 -4.36 -1.38
N TYR A 15 -26.45 -3.88 -2.42
CA TYR A 15 -25.83 -3.05 -3.45
C TYR A 15 -25.59 -1.59 -2.99
N PRO A 16 -24.57 -0.91 -3.55
CA PRO A 16 -24.35 0.51 -3.33
C PRO A 16 -25.58 1.36 -3.70
N ARG A 17 -25.83 2.45 -2.98
CA ARG A 17 -26.98 3.34 -3.24
C ARG A 17 -26.99 3.87 -4.68
N ALA A 18 -25.86 4.38 -5.15
CA ALA A 18 -25.71 4.90 -6.52
C ALA A 18 -25.88 3.82 -7.61
N TRP A 19 -25.73 2.53 -7.27
CA TRP A 19 -26.02 1.43 -8.17
C TRP A 19 -27.51 1.13 -8.18
N ARG A 20 -28.13 1.05 -7.00
CA ARG A 20 -29.58 0.83 -6.86
C ARG A 20 -30.42 1.91 -7.55
N GLU A 21 -29.99 3.16 -7.48
CA GLU A 21 -30.69 4.27 -8.14
C GLU A 21 -30.66 4.19 -9.67
N ARG A 22 -29.66 3.52 -10.26
CA ARG A 22 -29.52 3.37 -11.71
C ARG A 22 -30.13 2.07 -12.24
N ASP A 23 -29.83 0.96 -11.57
CA ASP A 23 -30.09 -0.39 -12.08
C ASP A 23 -31.08 -1.18 -11.20
N GLY A 24 -31.43 -0.65 -10.02
CA GLY A 24 -32.16 -1.38 -8.98
C GLY A 24 -33.60 -1.75 -9.35
N GLU A 25 -34.34 -0.85 -10.00
CA GLU A 25 -35.72 -1.12 -10.42
C GLU A 25 -35.75 -2.14 -11.57
N VAL A 26 -34.80 -2.08 -12.50
CA VAL A 26 -34.68 -3.04 -13.60
C VAL A 26 -34.36 -4.44 -13.08
N LEU A 27 -33.39 -4.55 -12.17
CA LEU A 27 -33.07 -5.83 -11.54
C LEU A 27 -34.24 -6.35 -10.71
N LEU A 28 -34.94 -5.49 -9.97
CA LEU A 28 -36.10 -5.87 -9.17
C LEU A 28 -37.21 -6.44 -10.05
N ALA A 29 -37.55 -5.77 -11.16
CA ALA A 29 -38.53 -6.27 -12.12
C ALA A 29 -38.12 -7.65 -12.67
N THR A 30 -36.86 -7.79 -13.08
CA THR A 30 -36.33 -9.06 -13.60
C THR A 30 -36.43 -10.20 -12.58
N LEU A 31 -36.13 -9.93 -11.31
CA LEU A 31 -36.21 -10.92 -10.23
C LEU A 31 -37.66 -11.31 -9.91
N LEU A 32 -38.61 -10.38 -10.03
CA LEU A 32 -40.03 -10.65 -9.84
C LEU A 32 -40.59 -11.46 -11.00
N ASP A 33 -40.25 -11.11 -12.25
CA ASP A 33 -40.66 -11.87 -13.43
C ASP A 33 -40.17 -13.33 -13.37
N ASP A 34 -38.91 -13.53 -12.95
CA ASP A 34 -38.34 -14.86 -12.77
C ASP A 34 -38.97 -15.63 -11.59
N ALA A 35 -39.30 -14.95 -10.49
CA ALA A 35 -39.99 -15.56 -9.37
C ALA A 35 -41.44 -15.96 -9.73
N GLU A 36 -42.15 -15.13 -10.49
CA GLU A 36 -43.49 -15.42 -11.02
C GLU A 36 -43.46 -16.62 -11.97
N ALA A 37 -42.49 -16.65 -12.90
CA ALA A 37 -42.30 -17.78 -13.81
C ALA A 37 -42.01 -19.10 -13.07
N ARG A 38 -41.31 -19.04 -11.93
CA ARG A 38 -41.02 -20.20 -11.06
C ARG A 38 -42.13 -20.50 -10.03
N GLY A 39 -43.20 -19.69 -9.97
CA GLY A 39 -44.28 -19.84 -9.00
C GLY A 39 -43.82 -19.66 -7.54
N LEU A 40 -42.83 -18.80 -7.29
CA LEU A 40 -42.24 -18.60 -5.98
C LEU A 40 -42.95 -17.49 -5.20
N GLU A 41 -43.34 -17.80 -3.97
CA GLU A 41 -43.90 -16.81 -3.03
C GLU A 41 -42.81 -16.12 -2.18
N GLU A 42 -41.61 -16.71 -2.11
CA GLU A 42 -40.46 -16.17 -1.38
C GLU A 42 -39.15 -16.33 -2.17
N PRO A 43 -38.16 -15.43 -1.98
CA PRO A 43 -36.85 -15.57 -2.60
C PRO A 43 -36.15 -16.84 -2.12
N THR A 44 -35.56 -17.60 -3.04
CA THR A 44 -34.79 -18.79 -2.64
C THR A 44 -33.52 -18.40 -1.89
N ALA A 45 -32.99 -19.32 -1.07
CA ALA A 45 -31.73 -19.08 -0.36
C ALA A 45 -30.55 -18.85 -1.33
N ALA A 46 -30.58 -19.50 -2.50
CA ALA A 46 -29.59 -19.33 -3.55
C ALA A 46 -29.67 -17.92 -4.18
N ASP A 47 -30.88 -17.42 -4.46
CA ASP A 47 -31.10 -16.08 -5.00
C ASP A 47 -30.64 -15.02 -3.98
N ALA A 48 -31.03 -15.19 -2.72
CA ALA A 48 -30.60 -14.31 -1.64
C ALA A 48 -29.07 -14.29 -1.49
N TRP A 49 -28.40 -15.45 -1.56
CA TRP A 49 -26.95 -15.53 -1.50
C TRP A 49 -26.27 -14.87 -2.70
N SER A 50 -26.76 -15.16 -3.91
CA SER A 50 -26.26 -14.56 -5.15
C SER A 50 -26.35 -13.04 -5.10
N ILE A 51 -27.49 -12.49 -4.69
CA ILE A 51 -27.71 -11.04 -4.56
C ILE A 51 -26.74 -10.42 -3.55
N ARG A 52 -26.52 -11.07 -2.39
CA ARG A 52 -25.56 -10.59 -1.37
C ARG A 52 -24.13 -10.57 -1.89
N VAL A 53 -23.70 -11.64 -2.55
CA VAL A 53 -22.35 -11.78 -3.10
C VAL A 53 -22.09 -10.73 -4.18
N HIS A 54 -23.02 -10.54 -5.12
CA HIS A 54 -22.89 -9.54 -6.16
C HIS A 54 -22.97 -8.12 -5.61
N GLY A 55 -23.83 -7.87 -4.61
CA GLY A 55 -23.90 -6.59 -3.91
C GLY A 55 -22.60 -6.23 -3.18
N LEU A 56 -21.99 -7.20 -2.49
CA LEU A 56 -20.71 -7.01 -1.81
C LEU A 56 -19.56 -6.81 -2.82
N ALA A 57 -19.54 -7.58 -3.90
CA ALA A 57 -18.57 -7.43 -4.96
C ALA A 57 -18.72 -6.09 -5.74
N ALA A 58 -19.93 -5.55 -5.83
CA ALA A 58 -20.17 -4.21 -6.39
C ALA A 58 -19.63 -3.08 -5.48
N ARG A 59 -19.41 -3.35 -4.19
CA ARG A 59 -18.75 -2.43 -3.25
C ARG A 59 -17.23 -2.48 -3.33
N MET A 60 -16.63 -3.49 -3.97
CA MET A 60 -15.19 -3.58 -4.20
C MET A 60 -14.77 -2.64 -5.35
N THR A 61 -14.66 -1.37 -5.03
CA THR A 61 -14.32 -0.27 -5.94
C THR A 61 -12.90 0.21 -5.66
N PRO A 62 -12.26 0.97 -6.58
CA PRO A 62 -10.98 1.61 -6.29
C PRO A 62 -11.02 2.49 -5.03
N ALA A 63 -12.15 3.15 -4.77
CA ALA A 63 -12.33 3.97 -3.57
C ALA A 63 -12.34 3.14 -2.28
N THR A 64 -13.05 2.00 -2.25
CA THR A 64 -13.03 1.12 -1.07
C THR A 64 -11.69 0.40 -0.92
N ALA A 65 -11.00 0.11 -2.02
CA ALA A 65 -9.63 -0.37 -1.98
C ALA A 65 -8.68 0.66 -1.36
N ALA A 66 -8.78 1.94 -1.77
CA ALA A 66 -7.99 3.02 -1.19
C ALA A 66 -8.28 3.18 0.31
N LEU A 67 -9.56 3.12 0.72
CA LEU A 67 -9.95 3.19 2.12
C LEU A 67 -9.37 2.03 2.92
N ALA A 68 -9.54 0.78 2.44
CA ALA A 68 -9.02 -0.40 3.12
C ALA A 68 -7.49 -0.37 3.23
N ALA A 69 -6.78 0.04 2.17
CA ALA A 69 -5.34 0.21 2.18
C ALA A 69 -4.90 1.32 3.15
N ALA A 70 -5.61 2.45 3.20
CA ALA A 70 -5.31 3.55 4.10
C ALA A 70 -5.51 3.16 5.57
N VAL A 71 -6.61 2.47 5.89
CA VAL A 71 -6.87 1.96 7.25
C VAL A 71 -5.84 0.92 7.64
N GLY A 72 -5.54 -0.05 6.75
CA GLY A 72 -4.50 -1.04 6.98
C GLY A 72 -3.14 -0.39 7.24
N LEU A 73 -2.75 0.57 6.40
CA LEU A 73 -1.51 1.32 6.54
C LEU A 73 -1.45 2.10 7.86
N ALA A 74 -2.55 2.80 8.22
CA ALA A 74 -2.64 3.52 9.48
C ALA A 74 -2.48 2.58 10.67
N LEU A 75 -3.10 1.39 10.64
CA LEU A 75 -2.92 0.38 11.68
C LEU A 75 -1.46 -0.06 11.82
N TYR A 76 -0.76 -0.30 10.70
CA TYR A 76 0.67 -0.63 10.74
C TYR A 76 1.52 0.49 11.32
N VAL A 77 1.31 1.72 10.86
CA VAL A 77 2.05 2.90 11.34
C VAL A 77 1.80 3.12 12.83
N CYS A 78 0.54 3.07 13.27
CA CYS A 78 0.19 3.16 14.68
C CYS A 78 0.85 2.04 15.47
N ALA A 79 0.77 0.79 15.01
CA ALA A 79 1.41 -0.35 15.66
C ALA A 79 2.94 -0.20 15.76
N MET A 80 3.60 0.32 14.73
CA MET A 80 5.04 0.60 14.76
C MET A 80 5.40 1.70 15.75
N LEU A 81 4.65 2.81 15.76
CA LEU A 81 4.85 3.90 16.71
C LEU A 81 4.67 3.41 18.15
N VAL A 82 3.61 2.66 18.39
CA VAL A 82 3.27 1.94 19.63
C VAL A 82 4.43 1.03 20.05
N GLN A 83 4.93 0.18 19.15
CA GLN A 83 6.08 -0.70 19.44
C GLN A 83 7.34 0.10 19.79
N SER A 84 7.63 1.16 19.05
CA SER A 84 8.83 1.99 19.25
C SER A 84 8.78 2.83 20.53
N ALA A 85 7.60 3.33 20.91
CA ALA A 85 7.40 4.06 22.17
C ALA A 85 7.58 3.12 23.37
N GLY A 86 7.15 1.86 23.25
CA GLY A 86 7.36 0.84 24.27
C GLY A 86 8.85 0.52 24.55
N LEU A 87 9.75 0.80 23.60
CA LEU A 87 11.20 0.65 23.81
C LEU A 87 11.82 1.85 24.54
N MET A 88 11.15 3.01 24.58
CA MET A 88 11.67 4.25 25.17
C MET A 88 11.17 4.50 26.60
N VAL A 89 10.02 3.93 26.96
CA VAL A 89 9.40 4.11 28.27
C VAL A 89 9.70 2.89 29.12
N ASP A 90 10.45 3.08 30.21
CA ASP A 90 10.70 2.05 31.20
C ASP A 90 9.37 1.74 31.93
N PRO A 91 8.71 0.58 31.66
CA PRO A 91 7.33 0.35 32.08
C PRO A 91 7.18 0.27 33.60
N HIS A 92 8.27 -0.02 34.32
CA HIS A 92 8.34 -0.05 35.77
C HIS A 92 8.08 1.32 36.41
N LEU A 93 8.43 2.42 35.73
CA LEU A 93 8.32 3.78 36.29
C LEU A 93 6.92 4.42 36.09
N ALA A 94 6.13 3.94 35.13
CA ALA A 94 4.93 4.65 34.69
C ALA A 94 3.62 4.21 35.36
N LEU A 95 3.47 2.92 35.71
CA LEU A 95 2.15 2.36 36.06
C LEU A 95 2.12 1.44 37.30
N GLY A 96 3.27 1.08 37.89
CA GLY A 96 3.30 0.20 39.07
C GLY A 96 2.75 -1.22 38.83
N VAL A 97 2.60 -1.63 37.56
CA VAL A 97 2.19 -2.97 37.13
C VAL A 97 3.43 -3.76 36.70
N ASP A 98 3.43 -5.07 36.91
CA ASP A 98 4.49 -5.95 36.40
C ASP A 98 4.74 -5.71 34.91
N GLY A 99 5.96 -5.27 34.57
CA GLY A 99 6.33 -4.85 33.21
C GLY A 99 6.13 -5.95 32.15
N ALA A 100 6.24 -7.22 32.55
CA ALA A 100 6.01 -8.37 31.68
C ALA A 100 4.54 -8.49 31.24
N THR A 101 3.58 -8.29 32.16
CA THR A 101 2.14 -8.41 31.86
C THR A 101 1.68 -7.24 30.99
N LEU A 102 2.16 -6.03 31.28
CA LEU A 102 1.85 -4.84 30.48
C LEU A 102 2.45 -4.96 29.06
N GLY A 103 3.68 -5.45 28.95
CA GLY A 103 4.34 -5.71 27.67
C GLY A 103 3.61 -6.77 26.83
N ALA A 104 3.12 -7.85 27.47
CA ALA A 104 2.35 -8.88 26.80
C ALA A 104 1.01 -8.35 26.24
N VAL A 105 0.26 -7.58 27.02
CA VAL A 105 -1.00 -6.95 26.57
C VAL A 105 -0.76 -6.03 25.39
N TRP A 106 0.31 -5.22 25.45
CA TRP A 106 0.71 -4.33 24.37
C TRP A 106 1.05 -5.09 23.08
N GLN A 107 1.86 -6.14 23.20
CA GLN A 107 2.27 -6.97 22.07
C GLN A 107 1.06 -7.70 21.45
N ILE A 108 0.10 -8.16 22.26
CA ILE A 108 -1.16 -8.75 21.78
C ILE A 108 -1.95 -7.73 20.96
N LEU A 109 -2.10 -6.49 21.44
CA LEU A 109 -2.81 -5.44 20.71
C LEU A 109 -2.16 -5.14 19.36
N VAL A 110 -0.82 -5.05 19.33
CA VAL A 110 -0.06 -4.84 18.09
C VAL A 110 -0.26 -6.00 17.12
N VAL A 111 -0.11 -7.24 17.59
CA VAL A 111 -0.25 -8.44 16.76
C VAL A 111 -1.66 -8.55 16.18
N VAL A 112 -2.69 -8.32 16.99
CA VAL A 112 -4.09 -8.35 16.52
C VAL A 112 -4.34 -7.23 15.50
N ALA A 113 -3.93 -6.00 15.79
CA ALA A 113 -4.12 -4.87 14.89
C ALA A 113 -3.43 -5.08 13.53
N THR A 114 -2.22 -5.62 13.53
CA THR A 114 -1.43 -5.82 12.30
C THR A 114 -1.81 -7.10 11.55
N THR A 115 -1.91 -8.23 12.24
CA THR A 115 -2.06 -9.56 11.62
C THR A 115 -3.52 -9.92 11.36
N ALA A 116 -4.42 -9.65 12.31
CA ALA A 116 -5.84 -9.99 12.17
C ALA A 116 -6.61 -8.96 11.33
N VAL A 117 -6.17 -7.70 11.34
CA VAL A 117 -6.90 -6.59 10.71
C VAL A 117 -6.10 -5.97 9.57
N GLY A 118 -4.88 -5.51 9.83
CA GLY A 118 -4.02 -4.85 8.85
C GLY A 118 -3.79 -5.70 7.59
N THR A 119 -3.29 -6.94 7.75
CA THR A 119 -2.91 -7.80 6.63
C THR A 119 -4.13 -8.16 5.77
N PRO A 120 -5.27 -8.57 6.34
CA PRO A 120 -6.46 -8.82 5.55
C PRO A 120 -7.00 -7.58 4.84
N LEU A 121 -6.98 -6.40 5.45
CA LEU A 121 -7.43 -5.16 4.80
C LEU A 121 -6.58 -4.84 3.56
N VAL A 122 -5.27 -5.00 3.64
CA VAL A 122 -4.36 -4.78 2.49
C VAL A 122 -4.63 -5.79 1.38
N ALA A 123 -4.82 -7.05 1.72
CA ALA A 123 -5.15 -8.08 0.76
C ALA A 123 -6.55 -7.88 0.13
N ILE A 124 -7.55 -7.44 0.89
CA ILE A 124 -8.88 -7.05 0.36
C ILE A 124 -8.74 -5.85 -0.59
N ALA A 125 -7.91 -4.87 -0.26
CA ALA A 125 -7.63 -3.73 -1.14
C ALA A 125 -6.99 -4.18 -2.47
N LEU A 126 -6.04 -5.11 -2.43
CA LEU A 126 -5.47 -5.73 -3.61
C LEU A 126 -6.52 -6.46 -4.45
N LEU A 127 -7.39 -7.27 -3.83
CA LEU A 127 -8.46 -7.99 -4.51
C LEU A 127 -9.45 -7.02 -5.17
N ALA A 128 -9.84 -5.94 -4.48
CA ALA A 128 -10.72 -4.93 -5.02
C ALA A 128 -10.09 -4.19 -6.22
N LEU A 129 -8.79 -3.87 -6.17
CA LEU A 129 -8.07 -3.30 -7.31
C LEU A 129 -7.97 -4.27 -8.47
N ALA A 130 -7.57 -5.52 -8.21
CA ALA A 130 -7.47 -6.56 -9.22
C ALA A 130 -8.83 -6.80 -9.89
N ARG A 131 -9.92 -6.90 -9.13
CA ARG A 131 -11.28 -6.97 -9.68
C ARG A 131 -11.60 -5.77 -10.58
N SER A 132 -11.32 -4.56 -10.12
CA SER A 132 -11.64 -3.34 -10.88
C SER A 132 -10.87 -3.20 -12.20
N ARG A 133 -9.66 -3.78 -12.29
CA ARG A 133 -8.78 -3.68 -13.45
C ARG A 133 -8.85 -4.88 -14.39
N LEU A 134 -9.02 -6.07 -13.83
CA LEU A 134 -8.90 -7.33 -14.56
C LEU A 134 -10.25 -8.07 -14.72
N GLY A 135 -11.32 -7.59 -14.08
CA GLY A 135 -12.67 -8.11 -14.29
C GLY A 135 -12.96 -9.45 -13.61
N ALA A 136 -12.32 -9.75 -12.47
CA ALA A 136 -12.57 -10.98 -11.70
C ALA A 136 -14.05 -11.15 -11.33
N GLY A 137 -14.53 -12.39 -11.22
CA GLY A 137 -15.91 -12.71 -10.85
C GLY A 137 -16.32 -12.22 -9.46
N ALA A 138 -17.63 -11.98 -9.26
CA ALA A 138 -18.15 -11.50 -7.97
C ALA A 138 -17.98 -12.54 -6.86
N GLY A 139 -18.36 -13.79 -7.14
CA GLY A 139 -18.24 -14.91 -6.19
C GLY A 139 -16.81 -15.18 -5.77
N SER A 140 -15.88 -15.24 -6.73
CA SER A 140 -14.47 -15.50 -6.46
C SER A 140 -13.81 -14.39 -5.66
N SER A 141 -14.15 -13.12 -5.91
CA SER A 141 -13.63 -11.97 -5.16
C SER A 141 -14.06 -11.99 -3.69
N VAL A 142 -15.33 -12.31 -3.43
CA VAL A 142 -15.87 -12.40 -2.06
C VAL A 142 -15.29 -13.61 -1.33
N ALA A 143 -15.20 -14.77 -2.00
CA ALA A 143 -14.60 -15.97 -1.43
C ALA A 143 -13.13 -15.74 -1.05
N ALA A 144 -12.34 -15.11 -1.93
CA ALA A 144 -10.95 -14.75 -1.65
C ALA A 144 -10.83 -13.78 -0.46
N ALA A 145 -11.69 -12.75 -0.38
CA ALA A 145 -11.69 -11.82 0.75
C ALA A 145 -12.01 -12.51 2.09
N LEU A 146 -12.99 -13.42 2.11
CA LEU A 146 -13.34 -14.21 3.29
C LEU A 146 -12.20 -15.14 3.70
N ALA A 147 -11.59 -15.84 2.74
CA ALA A 147 -10.47 -16.74 3.01
C ALA A 147 -9.27 -16.00 3.61
N VAL A 148 -8.96 -14.81 3.10
CA VAL A 148 -7.90 -13.94 3.64
C VAL A 148 -8.21 -13.49 5.08
N LEU A 149 -9.46 -13.14 5.38
CA LEU A 149 -9.88 -12.78 6.75
C LEU A 149 -9.71 -13.96 7.71
N VAL A 150 -10.15 -15.15 7.31
CA VAL A 150 -10.00 -16.36 8.12
C VAL A 150 -8.53 -16.71 8.31
N ALA A 151 -7.72 -16.63 7.27
CA ALA A 151 -6.28 -16.86 7.35
C ALA A 151 -5.59 -15.87 8.31
N GLY A 152 -5.93 -14.59 8.26
CA GLY A 152 -5.44 -13.57 9.20
C GLY A 152 -5.84 -13.85 10.65
N ALA A 153 -7.08 -14.28 10.88
CA ALA A 153 -7.55 -14.66 12.21
C ALA A 153 -6.80 -15.88 12.77
N ILE A 154 -6.54 -16.90 11.94
CA ILE A 154 -5.74 -18.07 12.33
C ILE A 154 -4.32 -17.66 12.74
N GLN A 155 -3.66 -16.83 11.92
CA GLN A 155 -2.31 -16.33 12.23
C GLN A 155 -2.28 -15.51 13.52
N ALA A 156 -3.24 -14.60 13.70
CA ALA A 156 -3.30 -13.77 14.89
C ALA A 156 -3.58 -14.60 16.16
N ALA A 157 -4.49 -15.58 16.10
CA ALA A 157 -4.80 -16.45 17.23
C ALA A 157 -3.56 -17.23 17.68
N ASP A 158 -2.79 -17.77 16.73
CA ASP A 158 -1.56 -18.50 17.06
C ASP A 158 -0.44 -17.57 17.54
N ALA A 159 -0.26 -16.40 16.92
CA ALA A 159 0.70 -15.41 17.37
C ALA A 159 0.39 -14.94 18.81
N VAL A 160 -0.88 -14.70 19.15
CA VAL A 160 -1.31 -14.38 20.52
C VAL A 160 -1.01 -15.53 21.47
N ARG A 161 -1.22 -16.79 21.05
CA ARG A 161 -0.86 -17.97 21.85
C ARG A 161 0.63 -18.01 22.19
N THR A 162 1.51 -17.63 21.25
CA THR A 162 2.97 -17.56 21.49
C THR A 162 3.41 -16.42 22.41
N ILE A 163 2.50 -15.50 22.74
CA ILE A 163 2.74 -14.45 23.75
C ILE A 163 2.19 -14.90 25.10
N VAL A 164 0.94 -15.38 25.12
CA VAL A 164 0.23 -15.71 26.37
C VAL A 164 0.81 -16.93 27.05
N ALA A 165 1.13 -18.00 26.32
CA ALA A 165 1.57 -19.25 26.93
C ALA A 165 2.90 -19.12 27.72
N PRO A 166 3.94 -18.46 27.19
CA PRO A 166 5.17 -18.19 27.94
C PRO A 166 4.95 -17.29 29.17
N VAL A 167 4.12 -16.25 29.06
CA VAL A 167 3.80 -15.33 30.15
C VAL A 167 3.13 -16.06 31.31
N VAL A 168 2.15 -16.91 31.02
CA VAL A 168 1.47 -17.74 32.04
C VAL A 168 2.42 -18.77 32.65
N ALA A 169 3.34 -19.32 31.86
CA ALA A 169 4.34 -20.29 32.32
C ALA A 169 5.54 -19.67 33.05
N THR A 170 5.58 -18.33 33.21
CA THR A 170 6.72 -17.57 33.77
C THR A 170 8.04 -17.73 33.00
N ASP A 171 7.97 -18.21 31.75
CA ASP A 171 9.12 -18.39 30.85
C ASP A 171 9.23 -17.21 29.87
N LEU A 172 9.72 -16.06 30.35
CA LEU A 172 9.78 -14.83 29.55
C LEU A 172 10.78 -14.89 28.39
N VAL A 173 11.66 -15.89 28.34
CA VAL A 173 12.67 -16.06 27.28
C VAL A 173 12.05 -16.58 25.97
N SER A 174 10.89 -17.23 26.04
CA SER A 174 10.23 -17.84 24.88
C SER A 174 9.12 -16.99 24.24
N ILE A 175 8.95 -15.74 24.66
CA ILE A 175 7.99 -14.80 24.04
C ILE A 175 8.47 -14.41 22.65
N THR A 176 7.72 -14.78 21.62
CA THR A 176 8.05 -14.46 20.21
C THR A 176 7.03 -13.52 19.57
N GLY A 177 5.73 -13.76 19.78
CA GLY A 177 4.67 -13.00 19.10
C GLY A 177 4.61 -13.23 17.60
N VAL A 178 5.15 -14.36 17.13
CA VAL A 178 5.16 -14.77 15.73
C VAL A 178 4.41 -16.09 15.62
N ALA A 179 3.52 -16.19 14.64
CA ALA A 179 2.79 -17.43 14.37
C ALA A 179 3.78 -18.57 14.05
N GLN A 180 3.53 -19.74 14.63
CA GLN A 180 4.34 -20.92 14.38
C GLN A 180 4.21 -21.39 12.91
N PRO A 181 5.20 -22.15 12.39
CA PRO A 181 5.18 -22.63 11.01
C PRO A 181 3.91 -23.42 10.65
N THR A 182 3.35 -24.18 11.59
CA THR A 182 2.13 -24.97 11.41
C THR A 182 0.90 -24.08 11.20
N ALA A 183 0.69 -23.07 12.04
CA ALA A 183 -0.40 -22.12 11.88
C ALA A 183 -0.25 -21.28 10.60
N THR A 184 0.98 -20.91 10.26
CA THR A 184 1.30 -20.22 9.00
C THR A 184 0.95 -21.08 7.78
N LEU A 185 1.26 -22.38 7.82
CA LEU A 185 0.89 -23.34 6.77
C LEU A 185 -0.63 -23.47 6.63
N VAL A 186 -1.35 -23.62 7.75
CA VAL A 186 -2.82 -23.73 7.73
C VAL A 186 -3.45 -22.46 7.15
N ALA A 187 -3.00 -21.27 7.59
CA ALA A 187 -3.46 -20.00 7.06
C ALA A 187 -3.15 -19.85 5.56
N ALA A 188 -1.96 -20.29 5.12
CA ALA A 188 -1.56 -20.29 3.72
C ALA A 188 -2.46 -21.19 2.86
N VAL A 189 -2.81 -22.38 3.35
CA VAL A 189 -3.75 -23.29 2.68
C VAL A 189 -5.14 -22.66 2.57
N VAL A 190 -5.66 -22.09 3.65
CA VAL A 190 -6.97 -21.42 3.64
C VAL A 190 -7.00 -20.27 2.64
N ALA A 191 -6.00 -19.39 2.68
CA ALA A 191 -5.87 -18.28 1.74
C ALA A 191 -5.72 -18.79 0.29
N GLY A 192 -4.92 -19.82 0.07
CA GLY A 192 -4.71 -20.43 -1.24
C GLY A 192 -5.99 -20.99 -1.85
N VAL A 193 -6.80 -21.73 -1.08
CA VAL A 193 -8.08 -22.27 -1.55
C VAL A 193 -9.04 -21.15 -1.98
N GLY A 194 -9.13 -20.07 -1.21
CA GLY A 194 -9.99 -18.94 -1.57
C GLY A 194 -9.49 -18.13 -2.77
N LEU A 195 -8.17 -17.94 -2.86
CA LEU A 195 -7.53 -17.22 -3.97
C LEU A 195 -7.56 -18.01 -5.28
N LEU A 196 -7.61 -19.34 -5.22
CA LEU A 196 -7.57 -20.20 -6.41
C LEU A 196 -8.71 -19.88 -7.39
N SER A 197 -9.94 -19.73 -6.88
CA SER A 197 -11.11 -19.36 -7.69
C SER A 197 -10.96 -17.96 -8.29
N PHE A 198 -10.32 -17.03 -7.56
CA PHE A 198 -10.08 -15.67 -8.04
C PHE A 198 -9.02 -15.64 -9.14
N VAL A 199 -7.90 -16.32 -8.94
CA VAL A 199 -6.84 -16.43 -9.95
C VAL A 199 -7.33 -17.17 -11.18
N HIS A 200 -8.13 -18.22 -11.00
CA HIS A 200 -8.77 -18.96 -12.09
C HIS A 200 -9.63 -18.04 -12.98
N ASP A 201 -10.43 -17.16 -12.39
CA ASP A 201 -11.23 -16.17 -13.14
C ASP A 201 -10.36 -15.14 -13.88
N LEU A 202 -9.19 -14.80 -13.33
CA LEU A 202 -8.27 -13.83 -13.92
C LEU A 202 -7.47 -14.36 -15.12
N VAL A 203 -7.24 -15.67 -15.19
CA VAL A 203 -6.38 -16.31 -16.21
C VAL A 203 -7.09 -16.46 -17.59
N LEU A 204 -8.28 -15.88 -17.77
CA LEU A 204 -9.09 -16.07 -18.99
C LEU A 204 -8.46 -15.47 -20.28
N ARG A 205 -7.80 -16.33 -21.08
CA ARG A 205 -7.78 -16.43 -22.56
C ARG A 205 -7.31 -17.85 -23.00
N PRO A 206 -7.57 -18.31 -24.24
CA PRO A 206 -8.09 -19.65 -24.58
C PRO A 206 -7.05 -20.74 -24.34
N SER A 207 -7.12 -21.39 -23.19
CA SER A 207 -6.33 -22.58 -22.88
C SER A 207 -7.27 -23.66 -22.34
N GLY A 208 -6.91 -24.93 -22.57
CA GLY A 208 -7.72 -26.07 -22.14
C GLY A 208 -7.96 -26.06 -20.62
N LEU A 209 -9.09 -26.65 -20.19
CA LEU A 209 -9.55 -26.67 -18.79
C LEU A 209 -8.44 -27.06 -17.80
N VAL A 210 -7.68 -28.12 -18.10
CA VAL A 210 -6.61 -28.65 -17.24
C VAL A 210 -5.43 -27.69 -17.14
N ALA A 211 -4.99 -27.12 -18.27
CA ALA A 211 -3.88 -26.16 -18.29
C ALA A 211 -4.21 -24.91 -17.47
N ARG A 212 -5.48 -24.45 -17.52
CA ARG A 212 -5.96 -23.32 -16.74
C ARG A 212 -5.87 -23.57 -15.23
N TRP A 213 -6.31 -24.74 -14.77
CA TRP A 213 -6.22 -25.11 -13.35
C TRP A 213 -4.77 -25.25 -12.87
N LEU A 214 -3.88 -25.82 -13.69
CA LEU A 214 -2.46 -25.93 -13.36
C LEU A 214 -1.80 -24.55 -13.24
N VAL A 215 -2.05 -23.64 -14.17
CA VAL A 215 -1.54 -22.26 -14.12
C VAL A 215 -2.12 -21.50 -12.93
N ALA A 216 -3.43 -21.62 -12.68
CA ALA A 216 -4.07 -20.99 -11.53
C ALA A 216 -3.52 -21.50 -10.20
N PHE A 217 -3.25 -22.80 -10.10
CA PHE A 217 -2.64 -23.41 -8.92
C PHE A 217 -1.20 -22.90 -8.70
N ALA A 218 -0.37 -22.91 -9.74
CA ALA A 218 1.01 -22.42 -9.67
C ALA A 218 1.08 -20.93 -9.29
N CYS A 219 0.26 -20.09 -9.91
CA CYS A 219 0.16 -18.67 -9.60
C CYS A 219 -0.33 -18.43 -8.17
N THR A 220 -1.35 -19.16 -7.73
CA THR A 220 -1.87 -19.07 -6.36
C THR A 220 -0.81 -19.49 -5.33
N ALA A 221 -0.12 -20.60 -5.56
CA ALA A 221 0.95 -21.06 -4.68
C ALA A 221 2.10 -20.03 -4.59
N ALA A 222 2.50 -19.44 -5.71
CA ALA A 222 3.49 -18.37 -5.74
C ALA A 222 3.02 -17.12 -4.97
N LEU A 223 1.78 -16.69 -5.17
CA LEU A 223 1.20 -15.52 -4.48
C LEU A 223 1.12 -15.72 -2.96
N VAL A 224 0.68 -16.90 -2.52
CA VAL A 224 0.63 -17.24 -1.10
C VAL A 224 2.04 -17.31 -0.51
N GLY A 225 3.00 -17.91 -1.21
CA GLY A 225 4.40 -17.95 -0.80
C GLY A 225 5.01 -16.56 -0.62
N VAL A 226 4.79 -15.66 -1.60
CA VAL A 226 5.21 -14.25 -1.50
C VAL A 226 4.51 -13.55 -0.34
N GLY A 227 3.21 -13.77 -0.15
CA GLY A 227 2.45 -13.20 0.97
C GLY A 227 3.01 -13.60 2.34
N VAL A 228 3.34 -14.88 2.53
CA VAL A 228 3.97 -15.38 3.76
C VAL A 228 5.35 -14.76 3.96
N ALA A 229 6.19 -14.72 2.92
CA ALA A 229 7.53 -14.13 3.00
C ALA A 229 7.48 -12.62 3.34
N VAL A 230 6.53 -11.89 2.77
CA VAL A 230 6.33 -10.45 3.05
C VAL A 230 5.80 -10.23 4.47
N SER A 231 4.91 -11.09 4.96
CA SER A 231 4.43 -11.04 6.35
C SER A 231 5.58 -11.24 7.34
N MET A 232 6.43 -12.24 7.10
CA MET A 232 7.59 -12.56 7.96
C MET A 232 8.67 -11.48 7.96
N THR A 233 8.81 -10.73 6.87
CA THR A 233 9.79 -9.63 6.74
C THR A 233 9.25 -8.29 7.22
N GLY A 234 7.98 -8.24 7.66
CA GLY A 234 7.34 -6.99 8.07
C GLY A 234 7.18 -6.00 6.93
N LEU A 235 7.20 -6.42 5.66
CA LEU A 235 7.09 -5.54 4.49
C LEU A 235 5.65 -5.26 4.04
N VAL A 236 4.65 -5.78 4.77
CA VAL A 236 3.23 -5.69 4.40
C VAL A 236 2.74 -4.25 4.27
N TRP A 237 3.26 -3.34 5.09
CA TRP A 237 2.91 -1.93 5.04
C TRP A 237 3.47 -1.22 3.78
N VAL A 238 4.58 -1.68 3.20
CA VAL A 238 5.09 -1.18 1.91
C VAL A 238 4.11 -1.54 0.80
N ILE A 239 3.59 -2.77 0.85
CA ILE A 239 2.51 -3.21 -0.05
C ILE A 239 1.27 -2.34 0.18
N ALA A 240 0.87 -2.12 1.43
CA ALA A 240 -0.28 -1.26 1.76
C ALA A 240 -0.14 0.15 1.16
N PHE A 241 1.04 0.74 1.26
CA PHE A 241 1.35 2.04 0.67
C PHE A 241 1.28 2.01 -0.86
N ALA A 242 1.91 1.02 -1.50
CA ALA A 242 1.87 0.87 -2.95
C ALA A 242 0.43 0.69 -3.48
N VAL A 243 -0.38 -0.10 -2.77
CA VAL A 243 -1.79 -0.34 -3.06
C VAL A 243 -2.61 0.94 -2.90
N LEU A 244 -2.37 1.71 -1.83
CA LEU A 244 -3.02 3.00 -1.62
C LEU A 244 -2.71 3.97 -2.76
N VAL A 245 -1.44 4.13 -3.13
CA VAL A 245 -1.01 4.98 -4.25
C VAL A 245 -1.66 4.51 -5.56
N LEU A 246 -1.68 3.20 -5.80
CA LEU A 246 -2.28 2.63 -7.00
C LEU A 246 -3.79 2.89 -7.06
N ALA A 247 -4.50 2.72 -5.94
CA ALA A 247 -5.93 2.95 -5.82
C ALA A 247 -6.30 4.43 -6.00
N LEU A 248 -5.56 5.33 -5.36
CA LEU A 248 -5.72 6.77 -5.56
C LEU A 248 -5.45 7.15 -7.01
N SER A 249 -4.38 6.62 -7.63
CA SER A 249 -4.06 6.92 -9.02
C SER A 249 -5.16 6.49 -10.00
N THR A 250 -5.85 5.36 -9.74
CA THR A 250 -6.97 4.91 -10.56
C THR A 250 -8.20 5.78 -10.41
N GLU A 251 -8.48 6.21 -9.19
CA GLU A 251 -9.60 7.09 -8.91
C GLU A 251 -9.37 8.47 -9.53
N VAL A 252 -8.13 8.98 -9.44
CA VAL A 252 -7.73 10.23 -10.10
C VAL A 252 -7.85 10.13 -11.60
N ARG A 253 -7.33 9.07 -12.23
CA ARG A 253 -7.44 8.91 -13.68
C ARG A 253 -8.89 8.86 -14.13
N ARG A 254 -9.76 8.11 -13.43
CA ARG A 254 -11.19 8.05 -13.76
C ARG A 254 -11.85 9.43 -13.75
N ARG A 255 -11.49 10.29 -12.79
CA ARG A 255 -12.02 11.66 -12.68
C ARG A 255 -11.37 12.58 -13.71
N HIS A 256 -10.07 12.47 -13.92
CA HIS A 256 -9.35 13.28 -14.89
C HIS A 256 -9.79 12.97 -16.32
N ASP A 257 -10.02 11.70 -16.68
CA ASP A 257 -10.58 11.32 -17.99
C ASP A 257 -12.01 11.88 -18.19
N ALA A 258 -12.71 12.23 -17.11
CA ALA A 258 -14.00 12.93 -17.18
C ALA A 258 -13.85 14.47 -17.29
N ASP A 259 -12.76 15.04 -16.78
CA ASP A 259 -12.48 16.49 -16.75
C ASP A 259 -11.57 16.97 -17.92
N ASP A 260 -10.72 16.11 -18.50
CA ASP A 260 -9.73 16.40 -19.56
C ASP A 260 -10.34 16.74 -20.93
N ALA A 261 -11.65 16.94 -21.01
CA ALA A 261 -12.31 17.60 -22.14
C ALA A 261 -12.01 19.12 -22.21
N ALA A 262 -11.39 19.70 -21.18
CA ALA A 262 -11.11 21.14 -21.11
C ALA A 262 -9.67 21.47 -20.64
N ALA A 263 -8.77 21.68 -21.62
CA ALA A 263 -7.52 22.45 -21.58
C ALA A 263 -6.34 21.97 -20.69
N ARG A 264 -5.16 21.85 -21.32
CA ARG A 264 -3.86 21.73 -20.63
C ARG A 264 -2.87 22.80 -21.08
N GLY A 265 -2.16 23.39 -20.10
CA GLY A 265 -1.01 24.27 -20.30
C GLY A 265 0.33 23.51 -20.37
N GLU A 266 1.29 24.07 -21.08
CA GLU A 266 2.62 23.48 -21.34
C GLU A 266 3.72 24.00 -20.42
N TRP A 267 4.71 23.15 -20.13
CA TRP A 267 5.92 23.42 -19.35
C TRP A 267 7.22 23.04 -20.12
N ARG A 268 8.39 23.52 -19.67
CA ARG A 268 9.67 23.42 -20.42
C ARG A 268 10.59 22.29 -19.93
N PRO A 269 11.12 21.40 -20.81
CA PRO A 269 11.75 20.11 -20.43
C PRO A 269 13.28 20.11 -20.22
N ALA A 270 14.00 21.16 -20.62
CA ALA A 270 15.46 21.16 -20.68
C ALA A 270 16.19 21.00 -19.32
N PRO A 271 15.85 21.72 -18.24
CA PRO A 271 16.60 21.64 -16.98
C PRO A 271 16.40 20.30 -16.25
N VAL A 272 15.24 19.67 -16.44
CA VAL A 272 14.88 18.38 -15.82
C VAL A 272 15.74 17.25 -16.35
N ALA A 273 15.97 17.20 -17.67
CA ALA A 273 16.77 16.16 -18.30
C ALA A 273 18.25 16.23 -17.88
N MET A 274 18.78 17.44 -17.71
CA MET A 274 20.16 17.65 -17.28
C MET A 274 20.39 17.22 -15.82
N LEU A 275 19.47 17.57 -14.92
CA LEU A 275 19.58 17.22 -13.49
C LEU A 275 19.29 15.75 -13.21
N SER A 276 18.33 15.14 -13.92
CA SER A 276 18.07 13.70 -13.81
C SER A 276 19.22 12.86 -14.38
N GLY A 277 19.86 13.29 -15.47
CA GLY A 277 21.06 12.64 -15.99
C GLY A 277 22.26 12.71 -15.03
N ALA A 278 22.50 13.88 -14.43
CA ALA A 278 23.57 14.06 -13.46
C ALA A 278 23.34 13.24 -12.18
N ALA A 279 22.09 13.17 -11.71
CA ALA A 279 21.71 12.30 -10.60
C ALA A 279 22.03 10.84 -10.92
N ILE A 280 21.53 10.31 -12.04
CA ILE A 280 21.72 8.89 -12.41
C ILE A 280 23.20 8.51 -12.52
N LEU A 281 24.03 9.37 -13.11
CA LEU A 281 25.46 9.10 -13.29
C LEU A 281 26.27 9.13 -11.98
N LEU A 282 25.93 10.02 -11.06
CA LEU A 282 26.70 10.20 -9.82
C LEU A 282 26.17 9.36 -8.66
N GLY A 283 24.84 9.25 -8.51
CA GLY A 283 24.21 8.67 -7.33
C GLY A 283 23.95 7.16 -7.40
N ALA A 284 23.60 6.63 -8.58
CA ALA A 284 23.29 5.21 -8.72
C ALA A 284 24.50 4.29 -8.48
N PRO A 285 25.72 4.57 -9.00
CA PRO A 285 26.90 3.73 -8.76
C PRO A 285 27.35 3.75 -7.30
N SER A 286 27.28 4.92 -6.64
CA SER A 286 27.62 5.06 -5.22
C SER A 286 26.63 4.33 -4.31
N MET A 287 25.33 4.37 -4.60
CA MET A 287 24.32 3.65 -3.84
C MET A 287 24.43 2.13 -4.00
N LEU A 288 24.70 1.65 -5.21
CA LEU A 288 24.98 0.24 -5.48
C LEU A 288 26.22 -0.25 -4.73
N SER A 289 27.25 0.61 -4.64
CA SER A 289 28.48 0.31 -3.90
C SER A 289 28.25 0.26 -2.38
N VAL A 290 27.45 1.18 -1.83
CA VAL A 290 27.05 1.18 -0.40
C VAL A 290 26.21 -0.06 -0.07
N ALA A 291 25.21 -0.39 -0.89
CA ALA A 291 24.38 -1.57 -0.71
C ALA A 291 25.16 -2.89 -0.86
N ALA A 292 26.11 -2.96 -1.79
CA ALA A 292 27.00 -4.11 -1.93
C ALA A 292 27.95 -4.25 -0.72
N SER A 293 28.44 -3.12 -0.18
CA SER A 293 29.32 -3.11 0.99
C SER A 293 28.62 -3.46 2.30
N SER A 294 27.31 -3.19 2.44
CA SER A 294 26.53 -3.62 3.60
C SER A 294 26.12 -5.10 3.54
N ALA A 295 26.02 -5.67 2.33
CA ALA A 295 25.72 -7.08 2.13
C ALA A 295 26.93 -8.01 2.30
N LEU A 296 28.16 -7.49 2.17
CA LEU A 296 29.41 -8.27 2.22
C LEU A 296 30.41 -7.62 3.20
N PRO A 297 30.32 -7.95 4.51
CA PRO A 297 31.20 -7.38 5.54
C PRO A 297 32.67 -7.70 5.24
N GLY A 298 33.51 -6.68 5.12
CA GLY A 298 34.98 -6.81 4.96
C GLY A 298 35.57 -6.42 3.60
N MET A 299 34.75 -6.08 2.59
CA MET A 299 35.26 -5.73 1.26
C MET A 299 35.69 -4.27 1.05
N VAL A 300 35.35 -3.34 1.95
CA VAL A 300 35.62 -1.90 1.76
C VAL A 300 36.37 -1.35 2.97
N ARG A 301 37.53 -0.71 2.75
CA ARG A 301 38.25 0.05 3.79
C ARG A 301 37.40 1.21 4.30
N GLU A 302 37.43 1.48 5.61
CA GLU A 302 36.67 2.55 6.27
C GLU A 302 36.83 3.92 5.58
N GLU A 303 38.01 4.23 5.03
CA GLU A 303 38.29 5.47 4.31
C GLU A 303 37.53 5.62 2.97
N GLY A 304 37.27 4.51 2.26
CA GLY A 304 36.54 4.51 0.99
C GLY A 304 35.02 4.63 1.16
N LEU A 305 34.51 4.22 2.33
CA LEU A 305 33.09 4.29 2.69
C LEU A 305 32.60 5.75 2.76
N TRP A 306 33.44 6.66 3.27
CA TRP A 306 33.14 8.09 3.35
C TRP A 306 32.99 8.76 1.98
N GLN A 307 33.83 8.39 1.01
CA GLN A 307 33.76 8.93 -0.36
C GLN A 307 32.52 8.43 -1.11
N LEU A 308 32.16 7.15 -0.91
CA LEU A 308 30.94 6.57 -1.47
C LEU A 308 29.67 7.21 -0.86
N PHE A 309 29.66 7.49 0.44
CA PHE A 309 28.59 8.26 1.06
C PHE A 309 28.50 9.68 0.49
N ALA A 310 29.61 10.41 0.37
CA ALA A 310 29.62 11.77 -0.19
C ALA A 310 29.05 11.84 -1.62
N LEU A 311 29.38 10.87 -2.48
CA LEU A 311 28.84 10.76 -3.84
C LEU A 311 27.35 10.42 -3.85
N ALA A 312 26.91 9.52 -2.98
CA ALA A 312 25.50 9.17 -2.85
C ALA A 312 24.65 10.36 -2.35
N ILE A 313 25.22 11.19 -1.48
CA ILE A 313 24.62 12.44 -1.00
C ILE A 313 24.46 13.41 -2.15
N LEU A 314 25.52 13.67 -2.91
CA LEU A 314 25.49 14.57 -4.05
C LEU A 314 24.45 14.13 -5.09
N GLY A 315 24.42 12.83 -5.42
CA GLY A 315 23.45 12.26 -6.36
C GLY A 315 22.00 12.37 -5.89
N THR A 316 21.73 12.12 -4.61
CA THR A 316 20.37 12.21 -4.03
C THR A 316 19.90 13.67 -3.98
N THR A 317 20.79 14.60 -3.66
CA THR A 317 20.51 16.04 -3.66
C THR A 317 20.13 16.53 -5.06
N LEU A 318 20.88 16.12 -6.09
CA LEU A 318 20.59 16.44 -7.49
C LEU A 318 19.26 15.85 -7.97
N LEU A 319 18.94 14.62 -7.57
CA LEU A 319 17.67 13.95 -7.89
C LEU A 319 16.47 14.71 -7.30
N LEU A 320 16.58 15.13 -6.04
CA LEU A 320 15.54 15.91 -5.35
C LEU A 320 15.35 17.28 -5.97
N VAL A 321 16.42 17.96 -6.40
CA VAL A 321 16.34 19.22 -7.14
C VAL A 321 15.67 19.02 -8.51
N ALA A 322 15.98 17.94 -9.23
CA ALA A 322 15.33 17.60 -10.49
C ALA A 322 13.81 17.40 -10.30
N LEU A 323 13.42 16.64 -9.27
CA LEU A 323 12.01 16.43 -8.92
C LEU A 323 11.32 17.70 -8.48
N ALA A 324 11.99 18.60 -7.73
CA ALA A 324 11.43 19.88 -7.33
C ALA A 324 11.16 20.80 -8.53
N ILE A 325 12.05 20.81 -9.53
CA ILE A 325 11.86 21.59 -10.77
C ILE A 325 10.69 21.04 -11.58
N VAL A 326 10.61 19.71 -11.76
CA VAL A 326 9.44 19.06 -12.38
C VAL A 326 8.18 19.42 -11.60
N GLY A 327 8.16 19.18 -10.30
CA GLY A 327 7.02 19.48 -9.43
C GLY A 327 6.59 20.94 -9.51
N SER A 328 7.54 21.88 -9.57
CA SER A 328 7.25 23.32 -9.55
C SER A 328 6.46 23.80 -10.75
N ALA A 329 6.63 23.14 -11.89
CA ALA A 329 5.90 23.49 -13.11
C ALA A 329 4.50 22.83 -13.16
N SER A 330 4.22 21.84 -12.30
CA SER A 330 2.88 21.22 -12.15
C SER A 330 2.08 21.70 -10.92
N VAL A 331 2.76 22.17 -9.86
CA VAL A 331 2.17 22.42 -8.53
C VAL A 331 2.59 23.78 -7.94
N GLY A 332 3.37 24.58 -8.68
CA GLY A 332 3.86 25.89 -8.22
C GLY A 332 5.00 25.82 -7.21
N THR A 333 5.28 26.93 -6.52
CA THR A 333 6.40 27.12 -5.59
C THR A 333 6.44 26.12 -4.42
N ILE A 334 5.33 25.44 -4.14
CA ILE A 334 5.21 24.45 -3.05
C ILE A 334 6.13 23.24 -3.26
N ALA A 335 6.47 22.89 -4.51
CA ALA A 335 7.39 21.79 -4.81
C ALA A 335 8.83 22.03 -4.30
N TRP A 336 9.25 23.28 -4.12
CA TRP A 336 10.56 23.61 -3.56
C TRP A 336 10.66 23.29 -2.07
N PHE A 337 9.55 23.38 -1.33
CA PHE A 337 9.50 22.97 0.08
C PHE A 337 9.65 21.45 0.23
N ALA A 338 9.11 20.63 -0.69
CA ALA A 338 9.38 19.18 -0.76
C ALA A 338 10.86 18.89 -0.91
N GLY A 339 11.48 19.51 -1.92
CA GLY A 339 12.88 19.30 -2.26
C GLY A 339 13.78 19.68 -1.10
N GLY A 340 13.57 20.87 -0.51
CA GLY A 340 14.34 21.35 0.62
C GLY A 340 14.22 20.46 1.86
N ALA A 341 13.02 20.02 2.20
CA ALA A 341 12.82 19.16 3.36
C ALA A 341 13.28 17.70 3.12
N GLY A 342 13.26 17.21 1.87
CA GLY A 342 13.92 15.94 1.50
C GLY A 342 15.44 15.99 1.60
N VAL A 343 16.05 17.12 1.22
CA VAL A 343 17.50 17.35 1.39
C VAL A 343 17.87 17.47 2.87
N ALA A 344 17.08 18.20 3.65
CA ALA A 344 17.28 18.32 5.11
C ALA A 344 17.13 16.97 5.82
N ALA A 345 16.13 16.16 5.46
CA ALA A 345 15.98 14.81 5.97
C ALA A 345 17.17 13.91 5.62
N SER A 346 17.64 13.97 4.38
CA SER A 346 18.83 13.22 3.94
C SER A 346 20.07 13.64 4.74
N ALA A 347 20.28 14.95 4.94
CA ALA A 347 21.37 15.50 5.76
C ALA A 347 21.31 15.02 7.21
N ALA A 348 20.13 15.09 7.84
CA ALA A 348 19.94 14.68 9.24
C ALA A 348 20.12 13.17 9.41
N THR A 349 19.65 12.35 8.46
CA THR A 349 19.96 10.92 8.40
C THR A 349 21.46 10.63 8.44
N ILE A 350 22.25 11.37 7.67
CA ILE A 350 23.70 11.16 7.59
C ILE A 350 24.34 11.48 8.94
N ILE A 351 23.90 12.58 9.58
CA ILE A 351 24.32 12.94 10.93
C ILE A 351 23.95 11.83 11.93
N ALA A 352 22.77 11.22 11.82
CA ALA A 352 22.37 10.10 12.69
C ALA A 352 23.27 8.87 12.51
N VAL A 353 23.67 8.56 11.28
CA VAL A 353 24.63 7.46 10.99
C VAL A 353 26.02 7.80 11.56
N LEU A 354 26.48 9.03 11.38
CA LEU A 354 27.76 9.53 11.90
C LEU A 354 27.86 9.47 13.42
N LEU A 355 26.76 9.76 14.12
CA LEU A 355 26.66 9.70 15.58
C LEU A 355 26.48 8.27 16.11
N GLY A 356 26.39 7.28 15.23
CA GLY A 356 26.08 5.89 15.56
C GLY A 356 24.60 5.68 15.88
N ILE A 357 23.91 4.90 15.05
CA ILE A 357 22.44 4.66 15.16
C ILE A 357 22.07 4.01 16.51
N ALA A 358 23.00 3.30 17.14
CA ALA A 358 22.80 2.69 18.46
C ALA A 358 22.86 3.70 19.62
N SER A 359 23.36 4.91 19.40
CA SER A 359 23.39 5.94 20.43
C SER A 359 22.03 6.65 20.54
N ALA A 360 21.64 7.07 21.74
CA ALA A 360 20.40 7.83 21.96
C ALA A 360 20.36 9.12 21.13
N GLN A 361 21.52 9.76 20.92
CA GLN A 361 21.66 10.95 20.09
C GLN A 361 21.46 10.62 18.60
N GLY A 362 22.05 9.52 18.11
CA GLY A 362 21.84 9.05 16.74
C GLY A 362 20.38 8.71 16.46
N GLN A 363 19.71 8.01 17.38
CA GLN A 363 18.27 7.74 17.26
C GLN A 363 17.45 9.04 17.23
N LEU A 364 17.69 9.98 18.14
CA LEU A 364 16.93 11.24 18.21
C LEU A 364 17.06 12.05 16.91
N VAL A 365 18.26 12.12 16.33
CA VAL A 365 18.47 12.76 15.03
C VAL A 365 17.73 12.03 13.90
N LEU A 366 17.68 10.70 13.96
CA LEU A 366 16.91 9.86 13.02
C LEU A 366 15.40 10.17 13.08
N TRP A 367 14.86 10.31 14.29
CA TRP A 367 13.45 10.67 14.52
C TRP A 367 13.12 12.03 13.94
N ILE A 368 13.95 13.04 14.19
CA ILE A 368 13.77 14.38 13.63
C ILE A 368 13.86 14.36 12.11
N ALA A 369 14.88 13.70 11.55
CA ALA A 369 15.07 13.55 10.10
C ALA A 369 13.84 12.93 9.43
N SER A 370 13.33 11.85 10.03
CA SER A 370 12.19 11.10 9.56
C SER A 370 10.89 11.92 9.62
N ALA A 371 10.66 12.62 10.74
CA ALA A 371 9.53 13.52 10.89
C ALA A 371 9.55 14.66 9.88
N MET A 372 10.72 15.26 9.63
CA MET A 372 10.90 16.29 8.61
C MET A 372 10.64 15.75 7.20
N ALA A 373 11.11 14.54 6.88
CA ALA A 373 10.83 13.88 5.59
C ALA A 373 9.34 13.64 5.39
N GLY A 374 8.66 13.15 6.43
CA GLY A 374 7.22 12.92 6.41
C GLY A 374 6.43 14.21 6.24
N ALA A 375 6.79 15.25 6.98
CA ALA A 375 6.18 16.57 6.85
C ALA A 375 6.39 17.17 5.44
N ALA A 376 7.58 17.00 4.86
CA ALA A 376 7.87 17.41 3.48
C ALA A 376 6.89 16.81 2.47
N VAL A 377 6.71 15.50 2.56
CA VAL A 377 5.83 14.74 1.66
C VAL A 377 4.37 15.09 1.92
N ALA A 378 3.95 15.23 3.19
CA ALA A 378 2.61 15.68 3.52
C ALA A 378 2.31 17.07 2.93
N CYS A 379 3.18 18.05 3.17
CA CYS A 379 3.00 19.43 2.68
C CYS A 379 2.91 19.49 1.15
N THR A 380 3.56 18.57 0.45
CA THR A 380 3.58 18.57 -1.02
C THR A 380 2.49 17.74 -1.65
N LEU A 381 2.00 16.73 -0.93
CA LEU A 381 0.76 16.06 -1.28
C LEU A 381 -0.47 16.92 -0.99
N LEU A 382 -0.44 17.82 0.00
CA LEU A 382 -1.59 18.65 0.35
C LEU A 382 -2.25 19.39 -0.84
N PRO A 383 -1.49 20.05 -1.75
CA PRO A 383 -2.06 20.69 -2.95
C PRO A 383 -2.35 19.72 -4.10
N ILE A 384 -1.68 18.56 -4.17
CA ILE A 384 -1.79 17.58 -5.25
C ILE A 384 -2.88 16.53 -4.95
N ALA A 385 -3.21 16.37 -3.67
CA ALA A 385 -4.10 15.34 -3.17
C ALA A 385 -5.48 15.50 -3.83
N PRO A 386 -5.96 14.46 -4.51
CA PRO A 386 -7.12 14.58 -5.36
C PRO A 386 -8.42 14.80 -4.58
N GLY A 387 -9.31 15.58 -5.20
CA GLY A 387 -10.74 15.80 -4.90
C GLY A 387 -11.30 15.21 -3.59
N GLY A 388 -11.53 16.11 -2.63
CA GLY A 388 -12.17 15.91 -1.34
C GLY A 388 -12.17 17.25 -0.60
N GLY A 389 -12.99 17.40 0.44
CA GLY A 389 -12.91 18.57 1.31
C GLY A 389 -11.48 18.75 1.87
N PRO A 390 -11.09 19.97 2.29
CA PRO A 390 -9.72 20.26 2.75
C PRO A 390 -9.25 19.31 3.85
N ALA A 391 -10.18 18.83 4.69
CA ALA A 391 -9.92 17.85 5.73
C ALA A 391 -9.47 16.48 5.20
N LEU A 392 -10.07 15.96 4.12
CA LEU A 392 -9.70 14.66 3.55
C LEU A 392 -8.33 14.72 2.87
N ARG A 393 -8.03 15.84 2.20
CA ARG A 393 -6.72 16.07 1.58
C ARG A 393 -5.62 16.17 2.63
N ALA A 394 -5.87 16.93 3.70
CA ALA A 394 -4.98 16.99 4.84
C ALA A 394 -4.78 15.61 5.48
N ALA A 395 -5.85 14.83 5.66
CA ALA A 395 -5.76 13.49 6.21
C ALA A 395 -4.91 12.54 5.35
N ILE A 396 -5.10 12.54 4.03
CA ILE A 396 -4.31 11.71 3.11
C ILE A 396 -2.84 12.15 3.11
N ALA A 397 -2.59 13.46 3.00
CA ALA A 397 -1.25 14.02 3.02
C ALA A 397 -0.51 13.68 4.33
N VAL A 398 -1.17 13.89 5.47
CA VAL A 398 -0.62 13.55 6.79
C VAL A 398 -0.41 12.05 6.92
N ALA A 399 -1.37 11.21 6.52
CA ALA A 399 -1.21 9.76 6.57
C ALA A 399 -0.01 9.28 5.75
N VAL A 400 0.16 9.78 4.52
CA VAL A 400 1.31 9.46 3.67
C VAL A 400 2.60 9.99 4.28
N GLY A 401 2.60 11.22 4.79
CA GLY A 401 3.77 11.81 5.44
C GLY A 401 4.21 11.03 6.67
N VAL A 402 3.29 10.73 7.60
CA VAL A 402 3.57 9.94 8.80
C VAL A 402 4.04 8.53 8.43
N THR A 403 3.46 7.91 7.40
CA THR A 403 3.93 6.62 6.90
C THR A 403 5.37 6.70 6.41
N LEU A 404 5.70 7.74 5.64
CA LEU A 404 7.03 7.92 5.09
C LEU A 404 8.06 8.30 6.16
N ALA A 405 7.63 9.00 7.21
CA ALA A 405 8.44 9.22 8.41
C ALA A 405 8.72 7.89 9.14
N ALA A 406 7.69 7.08 9.40
CA ALA A 406 7.87 5.77 10.02
C ALA A 406 8.78 4.85 9.18
N PHE A 407 8.71 4.96 7.85
CA PHE A 407 9.61 4.27 6.92
C PHE A 407 11.05 4.73 7.03
N ALA A 408 11.29 6.04 7.00
CA ALA A 408 12.60 6.61 7.17
C ALA A 408 13.21 6.14 8.51
N LEU A 409 12.39 6.03 9.56
CA LEU A 409 12.88 5.58 10.87
C LEU A 409 13.39 4.13 10.88
N GLN A 410 12.71 3.20 10.18
CA GLN A 410 13.05 1.77 10.25
C GLN A 410 13.90 1.24 9.09
N ALA A 411 13.76 1.83 7.91
CA ALA A 411 14.34 1.27 6.68
C ALA A 411 15.32 2.24 6.04
N LEU A 412 15.95 3.12 6.81
CA LEU A 412 16.82 4.18 6.28
C LEU A 412 17.91 3.73 5.29
N PRO A 413 18.52 2.54 5.43
CA PRO A 413 19.42 2.00 4.39
C PRO A 413 18.71 1.69 3.06
N PHE A 414 17.43 1.32 3.12
CA PHE A 414 16.60 0.90 1.97
C PHE A 414 15.76 2.05 1.38
N VAL A 415 15.41 3.06 2.19
CA VAL A 415 14.61 4.23 1.77
C VAL A 415 15.31 5.00 0.66
N LEU A 416 16.63 5.17 0.75
CA LEU A 416 17.43 5.77 -0.31
C LEU A 416 17.35 4.92 -1.59
N GLY A 417 17.59 3.61 -1.52
CA GLY A 417 17.45 2.71 -2.68
C GLY A 417 16.05 2.71 -3.31
N LEU A 418 14.99 2.76 -2.51
CA LEU A 418 13.60 2.78 -2.96
C LEU A 418 13.19 4.13 -3.56
N LEU A 419 13.71 5.24 -3.02
CA LEU A 419 13.55 6.57 -3.61
C LEU A 419 14.13 6.61 -5.03
N TRP A 420 15.30 6.00 -5.23
CA TRP A 420 15.96 5.86 -6.53
C TRP A 420 15.16 4.98 -7.51
N LEU A 421 14.67 3.82 -7.05
CA LEU A 421 13.87 2.89 -7.85
C LEU A 421 12.51 3.49 -8.27
N GLY A 422 11.90 4.34 -7.44
CA GLY A 422 10.63 5.01 -7.75
C GLY A 422 10.78 6.28 -8.60
N ALA A 423 11.81 7.09 -8.33
CA ALA A 423 12.03 8.37 -8.99
C ALA A 423 12.47 8.23 -10.46
N ILE A 424 13.34 7.27 -10.78
CA ILE A 424 13.87 7.09 -12.13
C ILE A 424 12.75 6.76 -13.14
N PRO A 425 11.88 5.75 -12.92
CA PRO A 425 10.79 5.44 -13.84
C PRO A 425 9.80 6.60 -14.00
N LEU A 426 9.52 7.33 -12.92
CA LEU A 426 8.65 8.51 -12.95
C LEU A 426 9.23 9.61 -13.86
N LEU A 427 10.53 9.89 -13.75
CA LEU A 427 11.23 10.85 -14.61
C LEU A 427 11.30 10.38 -16.08
N VAL A 428 11.54 9.09 -16.33
CA VAL A 428 11.55 8.50 -17.67
C VAL A 428 10.16 8.57 -18.32
N VAL A 429 9.10 8.24 -17.58
CA VAL A 429 7.71 8.33 -18.06
C VAL A 429 7.31 9.79 -18.32
N ALA A 430 7.69 10.71 -17.44
CA ALA A 430 7.46 12.15 -17.64
C ALA A 430 8.16 12.67 -18.91
N GLY A 431 9.43 12.30 -19.11
CA GLY A 431 10.18 12.63 -20.32
C GLY A 431 9.59 12.03 -21.59
N GLY A 432 9.16 10.76 -21.54
CA GLY A 432 8.53 10.08 -22.67
C GLY A 432 7.19 10.69 -23.09
N ARG A 433 6.37 11.11 -22.12
CA ARG A 433 5.10 11.81 -22.40
C ARG A 433 5.33 13.16 -23.08
N HIS A 434 6.34 13.92 -22.63
CA HIS A 434 6.69 15.18 -23.24
C HIS A 434 7.16 15.01 -24.70
N ARG A 435 7.97 13.97 -24.97
CA ARG A 435 8.45 13.70 -26.34
C ARG A 435 7.30 13.41 -27.30
N ARG A 436 6.36 12.56 -26.89
CA ARG A 436 5.16 12.23 -27.70
C ARG A 436 4.26 13.45 -27.95
N ALA A 437 4.13 14.35 -26.97
CA ALA A 437 3.37 15.59 -27.14
C ALA A 437 4.01 16.50 -28.20
N ARG A 438 5.35 16.61 -28.22
CA ARG A 438 6.10 17.35 -29.25
C ARG A 438 5.95 16.73 -30.64
N GLU A 439 6.04 15.41 -30.75
CA GLU A 439 5.88 14.70 -32.02
C GLU A 439 4.47 14.88 -32.60
N ARG A 440 3.42 14.83 -31.76
CA ARG A 440 2.05 15.13 -32.18
C ARG A 440 1.86 16.56 -32.67
N ARG A 441 2.44 17.55 -31.99
CA ARG A 441 2.38 18.94 -32.47
C ARG A 441 3.06 19.13 -33.81
N ARG A 442 4.26 18.56 -34.00
CA ARG A 442 4.95 18.61 -35.29
C ARG A 442 4.14 17.94 -36.41
N SER A 443 3.45 16.83 -36.12
CA SER A 443 2.58 16.20 -37.11
C SER A 443 1.33 17.03 -37.46
N LEU A 444 0.81 17.80 -36.50
CA LEU A 444 -0.33 18.70 -36.71
C LEU A 444 0.10 19.98 -37.47
N GLU A 445 1.27 20.52 -37.16
CA GLU A 445 1.86 21.65 -37.89
C GLU A 445 2.24 21.27 -39.32
N SER A 446 2.69 20.03 -39.57
CA SER A 446 3.01 19.53 -40.92
C SER A 446 1.79 19.12 -41.75
N THR A 447 0.61 18.97 -41.13
CA THR A 447 -0.66 18.72 -41.86
C THR A 447 -1.47 19.99 -42.07
N ALA A 448 -1.13 21.08 -41.38
CA ALA A 448 -1.74 22.39 -41.54
C ALA A 448 -0.98 23.31 -42.52
N ALA A 449 0.28 22.98 -42.83
CA ALA A 449 1.09 23.58 -43.89
C ALA A 449 1.02 22.72 -45.16
#